data_AF-A0A954MB08-F1
#
_entry.id   AF-A0A954MB08-F1
#
_cell.length_a   1.000
_cell.length_b   1.000
_cell.length_c   1.000
_cell.angle_alpha   90.00
_cell.angle_beta   90.00
_cell.angle_gamma   90.00
#
_symmetry.space_group_name_H-M   'P 1'
#
loop_
_entity.id
_entity.type
_entity.pdbx_description
1 polymer ?
#
loop_
_entity_poly.entity_id
_entity_poly.type
_entity_poly.pdbx_seq_one_letter_code
_entity_poly.pdbx_strand_id
1 'polypeptide(L)'
;MLTRLKNSAANLLKRLSTKGSQRRRLSRSASSPMEVLEQRTMMTVSFKFDYRYDTNGFFSDTSRRQLLELAGKMLGENLGDSLKAIKPSGSNTWTPKITHPGTGQSINLSSSTSVAADEILVFAGGRNINELGIGGAGGYSSNGSSSWNTTVKGRGQSGATASTKTDTAPWGGHITFDTSGTNWHFGTTTAGLSSSESDFLSVAMHELGHVLGINNGNTAFTRLINSSGQFTGKNVKAANNGRTVPMDSGRGHFKEGTTSDGLEAAMDPTITRGTRKFFSALDFAALKDIGWKVNTLDDTITRSKHALTQKASSGGISESSAVITTGMIGSSTTDVDVYRVWMDSGTTLGVSISNRGSKKFDTYLRLFDAGGRELLKGDQGGIGGKDTMTYRVANSDYYYVGVSSYKTRSYNPNSTGGRTAGTTGSYQLSISGNDTTTRSFLLASPATDKTFRKDIFGRMIPAL
;
A
#
# COMPACT_ATOMS: atom_id res chain seq x y z
N MET A 1 17.19 -8.57 78.14
CA MET A 1 18.08 -8.71 79.32
C MET A 1 18.34 -10.20 79.51
N LEU A 2 19.54 -10.70 79.15
CA LEU A 2 19.90 -12.14 79.13
C LEU A 2 18.99 -12.98 78.18
N THR A 3 19.20 -14.25 77.78
CA THR A 3 20.17 -15.36 78.04
C THR A 3 20.02 -16.36 76.85
N ARG A 4 20.91 -17.29 76.46
CA ARG A 4 22.35 -17.63 76.64
C ARG A 4 22.67 -18.79 75.65
N LEU A 5 23.96 -19.04 75.32
CA LEU A 5 24.65 -20.35 75.05
C LEU A 5 25.88 -20.10 74.11
N LYS A 6 27.13 -20.09 74.63
CA LYS A 6 28.13 -21.20 74.68
C LYS A 6 28.57 -21.68 73.27
N ASN A 7 29.86 -21.83 72.90
CA ASN A 7 31.15 -21.80 73.63
C ASN A 7 32.34 -21.39 72.71
N SER A 8 33.56 -21.31 73.28
CA SER A 8 34.80 -20.72 72.71
C SER A 8 35.75 -21.68 71.97
N ALA A 9 36.60 -21.18 71.04
CA ALA A 9 37.95 -21.72 70.73
C ALA A 9 38.88 -20.77 69.91
N ALA A 10 40.09 -20.51 70.46
CA ALA A 10 41.43 -20.31 69.85
C ALA A 10 41.73 -19.37 68.62
N ASN A 11 42.58 -18.34 68.84
CA ASN A 11 44.04 -18.27 68.51
C ASN A 11 44.59 -19.04 67.28
N LEU A 12 45.61 -18.60 66.49
CA LEU A 12 46.51 -17.42 66.46
C LEU A 12 47.31 -17.34 65.12
N LEU A 13 47.84 -16.16 64.78
CA LEU A 13 49.10 -15.87 64.02
C LEU A 13 49.33 -16.20 62.51
N LYS A 14 50.01 -15.20 61.91
CA LYS A 14 51.14 -15.23 60.92
C LYS A 14 50.87 -15.20 59.39
N ARG A 15 51.22 -14.02 58.83
CA ARG A 15 52.00 -13.75 57.60
C ARG A 15 52.19 -14.90 56.59
N LEU A 16 51.91 -14.61 55.33
CA LEU A 16 52.95 -14.62 54.28
C LEU A 16 52.55 -13.78 53.05
N SER A 17 53.56 -13.29 52.34
CA SER A 17 53.43 -12.52 51.09
C SER A 17 53.30 -13.45 49.90
N THR A 18 52.45 -13.14 48.91
CA THR A 18 52.86 -12.93 47.49
C THR A 18 51.67 -12.79 46.52
N LYS A 19 51.86 -11.97 45.48
CA LYS A 19 51.20 -11.97 44.14
C LYS A 19 49.65 -11.96 44.05
N GLY A 20 49.08 -10.94 43.40
CA GLY A 20 47.67 -10.99 42.95
C GLY A 20 47.07 -9.66 42.49
N SER A 21 47.23 -9.35 41.20
CA SER A 21 46.75 -8.16 40.47
C SER A 21 45.38 -7.53 40.84
N GLN A 22 45.39 -6.19 40.92
CA GLN A 22 44.33 -5.23 40.54
C GLN A 22 42.83 -5.54 40.79
N ARG A 23 42.16 -4.68 41.58
CA ARG A 23 40.82 -4.14 41.25
C ARG A 23 40.72 -2.65 41.61
N ARG A 24 40.55 -1.78 40.60
CA ARG A 24 40.24 -0.34 40.80
C ARG A 24 38.83 -0.17 41.36
N ARG A 25 38.62 0.87 42.16
CA ARG A 25 37.32 1.28 42.72
C ARG A 25 36.30 1.50 41.61
N LEU A 26 35.10 0.93 41.77
CA LEU A 26 33.94 1.23 40.94
C LEU A 26 33.42 2.65 41.25
N SER A 27 33.47 3.53 40.26
CA SER A 27 32.72 4.78 40.27
C SER A 27 31.26 4.52 39.94
N ARG A 28 30.34 5.20 40.62
CA ARG A 28 28.88 5.11 40.40
C ARG A 28 28.54 5.30 38.91
N SER A 29 27.92 4.28 38.30
CA SER A 29 27.16 4.46 37.06
C SER A 29 25.85 5.15 37.40
N ALA A 30 25.59 6.29 36.78
CA ALA A 30 24.25 6.86 36.73
C ALA A 30 23.43 6.03 35.73
N SER A 31 22.41 5.34 36.21
CA SER A 31 21.43 4.69 35.35
C SER A 31 20.54 5.77 34.71
N SER A 32 20.72 6.02 33.42
CA SER A 32 19.69 6.70 32.63
C SER A 32 18.39 5.91 32.76
N PRO A 33 17.23 6.57 32.98
CA PRO A 33 15.96 5.86 32.87
C PRO A 33 15.83 5.32 31.44
N MET A 34 15.51 4.03 31.31
CA MET A 34 14.96 3.55 30.04
C MET A 34 13.64 4.25 29.83
N GLU A 35 13.58 5.17 28.86
CA GLU A 35 12.30 5.44 28.21
C GLU A 35 11.81 4.11 27.64
N VAL A 36 10.67 3.64 28.16
CA VAL A 36 9.89 2.61 27.49
C VAL A 36 9.53 3.23 26.14
N LEU A 37 10.11 2.71 25.06
CA LEU A 37 9.74 3.08 23.71
C LEU A 37 8.22 2.95 23.59
N GLU A 38 7.52 4.08 23.52
CA GLU A 38 6.13 4.08 23.10
C GLU A 38 6.11 3.43 21.72
N GLN A 39 5.56 2.22 21.68
CA GLN A 39 5.20 1.58 20.44
C GLN A 39 4.10 2.46 19.84
N ARG A 40 4.49 3.39 18.96
CA ARG A 40 3.56 4.17 18.16
C ARG A 40 2.81 3.21 17.26
N THR A 41 1.75 2.61 17.80
CA THR A 41 0.63 2.08 17.03
C THR A 41 0.18 3.20 16.13
N MET A 42 0.55 3.10 14.86
CA MET A 42 -0.08 3.86 13.80
C MET A 42 -1.59 3.68 13.99
N MET A 43 -2.34 4.78 14.10
CA MET A 43 -3.80 4.75 14.17
C MET A 43 -4.32 4.51 12.75
N THR A 44 -4.04 3.31 12.26
CA THR A 44 -4.40 2.82 10.92
C THR A 44 -5.51 1.80 11.04
N VAL A 45 -6.48 1.92 10.15
CA VAL A 45 -7.55 0.94 10.04
C VAL A 45 -6.94 -0.41 9.68
N SER A 46 -7.39 -1.47 10.32
CA SER A 46 -6.94 -2.84 10.11
C SER A 46 -8.09 -3.68 9.57
N PHE A 47 -7.80 -4.52 8.58
CA PHE A 47 -8.74 -5.56 8.16
C PHE A 47 -8.48 -6.82 8.97
N LYS A 48 -9.55 -7.54 9.30
CA LYS A 48 -9.49 -8.85 9.92
C LYS A 48 -10.40 -9.79 9.17
N PHE A 49 -9.82 -10.85 8.62
CA PHE A 49 -10.56 -11.82 7.84
C PHE A 49 -11.01 -13.00 8.70
N ASP A 50 -12.29 -13.33 8.60
CA ASP A 50 -12.88 -14.50 9.26
C ASP A 50 -13.36 -15.48 8.20
N TYR A 51 -12.71 -16.65 8.15
CA TYR A 51 -12.91 -17.66 7.12
C TYR A 51 -13.97 -18.72 7.49
N ARG A 52 -14.73 -18.55 8.59
CA ARG A 52 -15.69 -19.58 9.06
C ARG A 52 -16.83 -19.90 8.09
N TYR A 53 -17.07 -19.04 7.10
CA TYR A 53 -18.10 -19.18 6.08
C TYR A 53 -17.53 -19.49 4.68
N ASP A 54 -16.24 -19.85 4.60
CA ASP A 54 -15.61 -20.42 3.40
C ASP A 54 -15.98 -21.90 3.24
N THR A 55 -17.27 -22.18 3.09
CA THR A 55 -17.81 -23.56 3.06
C THR A 55 -17.35 -24.38 1.85
N ASN A 56 -16.83 -23.73 0.81
CA ASN A 56 -16.25 -24.38 -0.37
C ASN A 56 -14.71 -24.46 -0.30
N GLY A 57 -14.10 -23.98 0.78
CA GLY A 57 -12.67 -24.14 1.05
C GLY A 57 -11.74 -23.38 0.10
N PHE A 58 -12.18 -22.28 -0.52
CA PHE A 58 -11.33 -21.46 -1.40
C PHE A 58 -10.07 -20.97 -0.68
N PHE A 59 -10.18 -20.62 0.59
CA PHE A 59 -9.11 -20.26 1.51
C PHE A 59 -8.64 -21.43 2.39
N SER A 60 -8.82 -22.68 1.98
CA SER A 60 -8.09 -23.80 2.63
C SER A 60 -6.59 -23.69 2.40
N ASP A 61 -6.19 -23.12 1.26
CA ASP A 61 -4.81 -22.73 0.96
C ASP A 61 -4.43 -21.47 1.75
N THR A 62 -3.34 -21.58 2.53
CA THR A 62 -2.84 -20.48 3.36
C THR A 62 -2.21 -19.36 2.54
N SER A 63 -1.68 -19.63 1.35
CA SER A 63 -1.12 -18.61 0.46
C SER A 63 -2.20 -17.59 0.02
N ARG A 64 -3.41 -18.07 -0.26
CA ARG A 64 -4.57 -17.24 -0.62
C ARG A 64 -5.01 -16.35 0.54
N ARG A 65 -4.97 -16.86 1.78
CA ARG A 65 -5.18 -16.03 2.98
C ARG A 65 -4.13 -14.94 3.07
N GLN A 66 -2.85 -15.29 2.95
CA GLN A 66 -1.74 -14.32 2.99
C GLN A 66 -1.88 -13.20 1.94
N LEU A 67 -2.39 -13.50 0.74
CA LEU A 67 -2.68 -12.49 -0.28
C LEU A 67 -3.87 -11.59 0.07
N LEU A 68 -4.93 -12.12 0.67
CA LEU A 68 -6.07 -11.32 1.14
C LEU A 68 -5.69 -10.44 2.34
N GLU A 69 -4.91 -10.97 3.29
CA GLU A 69 -4.31 -10.20 4.39
C GLU A 69 -3.37 -9.11 3.85
N LEU A 70 -2.61 -9.37 2.78
CA LEU A 70 -1.78 -8.37 2.11
C LEU A 70 -2.64 -7.26 1.48
N ALA A 71 -3.73 -7.59 0.78
CA ALA A 71 -4.67 -6.60 0.24
C ALA A 71 -5.25 -5.72 1.36
N GLY A 72 -5.66 -6.34 2.47
CA GLY A 72 -6.13 -5.66 3.67
C GLY A 72 -5.08 -4.74 4.29
N LYS A 73 -3.82 -5.19 4.42
CA LYS A 73 -2.70 -4.37 4.91
C LYS A 73 -2.42 -3.18 3.98
N MET A 74 -2.41 -3.41 2.66
CA MET A 74 -2.16 -2.38 1.66
C MET A 74 -3.23 -1.27 1.67
N LEU A 75 -4.49 -1.60 1.89
CA LEU A 75 -5.53 -0.58 2.04
C LEU A 75 -5.52 0.05 3.45
N GLY A 76 -5.51 -0.77 4.50
CA GLY A 76 -5.64 -0.33 5.89
C GLY A 76 -4.54 0.62 6.35
N GLU A 77 -3.28 0.37 5.99
CA GLU A 77 -2.16 1.25 6.34
C GLU A 77 -2.25 2.64 5.66
N ASN A 78 -3.01 2.75 4.57
CA ASN A 78 -3.30 4.02 3.92
C ASN A 78 -4.49 4.76 4.56
N LEU A 79 -5.23 4.19 5.52
CA LEU A 79 -6.33 4.84 6.22
C LEU A 79 -5.86 5.38 7.58
N GLY A 80 -6.23 6.62 7.91
CA GLY A 80 -5.86 7.34 9.13
C GLY A 80 -7.07 7.72 10.00
N ASP A 81 -8.20 7.04 9.80
CA ASP A 81 -9.37 7.17 10.67
C ASP A 81 -9.18 6.44 11.99
N SER A 82 -9.82 6.95 13.04
CA SER A 82 -9.99 6.22 14.30
C SER A 82 -11.46 5.83 14.45
N LEU A 83 -11.73 4.53 14.44
CA LEU A 83 -13.05 3.93 14.48
C LEU A 83 -13.33 3.35 15.87
N LYS A 84 -14.42 3.76 16.50
CA LYS A 84 -14.88 3.17 17.77
C LYS A 84 -15.19 1.68 17.61
N ALA A 85 -14.84 0.92 18.64
CA ALA A 85 -15.21 -0.48 18.77
C ALA A 85 -16.73 -0.65 18.88
N ILE A 86 -17.24 -1.80 18.40
CA ILE A 86 -18.61 -2.24 18.61
C ILE A 86 -18.56 -3.45 19.54
N LYS A 87 -18.98 -3.27 20.80
CA LYS A 87 -18.95 -4.29 21.85
C LYS A 87 -20.34 -4.37 22.53
N PRO A 88 -21.22 -5.28 22.13
CA PRO A 88 -22.54 -5.43 22.74
C PRO A 88 -22.41 -5.86 24.20
N SER A 89 -23.25 -5.31 25.07
CA SER A 89 -23.23 -5.57 26.53
C SER A 89 -24.49 -5.05 27.21
N GLY A 90 -24.97 -5.76 28.25
CA GLY A 90 -26.20 -5.41 28.95
C GLY A 90 -27.40 -5.35 28.00
N SER A 91 -28.12 -4.23 28.01
CA SER A 91 -29.26 -3.97 27.09
C SER A 91 -28.85 -3.51 25.68
N ASN A 92 -27.56 -3.24 25.45
CA ASN A 92 -27.06 -2.82 24.13
C ASN A 92 -26.77 -4.05 23.26
N THR A 93 -27.60 -4.22 22.24
CA THR A 93 -27.62 -5.39 21.35
C THR A 93 -27.55 -4.96 19.88
N TRP A 94 -27.04 -5.83 19.04
CA TRP A 94 -27.07 -5.67 17.59
C TRP A 94 -27.11 -7.04 16.91
N THR A 95 -27.54 -7.06 15.66
CA THR A 95 -27.47 -8.24 14.79
C THR A 95 -26.76 -7.81 13.52
N PRO A 96 -25.45 -8.10 13.36
CA PRO A 96 -24.76 -7.85 12.11
C PRO A 96 -25.28 -8.80 11.04
N LYS A 97 -25.25 -8.36 9.78
CA LYS A 97 -25.79 -9.10 8.64
C LYS A 97 -24.83 -9.06 7.46
N ILE A 98 -24.60 -10.20 6.82
CA ILE A 98 -23.74 -10.33 5.63
C ILE A 98 -24.42 -11.17 4.56
N THR A 99 -23.88 -11.12 3.34
CA THR A 99 -24.07 -12.21 2.37
C THR A 99 -23.03 -13.28 2.68
N HIS A 100 -23.47 -14.51 2.94
CA HIS A 100 -22.59 -15.63 3.27
C HIS A 100 -21.66 -15.92 2.08
N PRO A 101 -20.32 -15.79 2.22
CA PRO A 101 -19.42 -15.85 1.07
C PRO A 101 -19.48 -17.21 0.34
N GLY A 102 -19.53 -18.34 1.06
CA GLY A 102 -19.65 -19.66 0.45
C GLY A 102 -21.02 -20.05 -0.16
N THR A 103 -22.11 -19.29 0.03
CA THR A 103 -23.46 -19.69 -0.46
C THR A 103 -24.27 -18.59 -1.13
N GLY A 104 -23.91 -17.32 -0.95
CA GLY A 104 -24.69 -16.18 -1.45
C GLY A 104 -25.95 -15.85 -0.64
N GLN A 105 -26.28 -16.64 0.39
CA GLN A 105 -27.47 -16.40 1.20
C GLN A 105 -27.26 -15.28 2.20
N SER A 106 -28.28 -14.46 2.42
CA SER A 106 -28.20 -13.36 3.39
C SER A 106 -28.39 -13.91 4.80
N ILE A 107 -27.36 -13.77 5.65
CA ILE A 107 -27.34 -14.36 7.00
C ILE A 107 -27.17 -13.30 8.09
N ASN A 108 -27.79 -13.54 9.24
CA ASN A 108 -27.52 -12.83 10.47
C ASN A 108 -26.35 -13.51 11.20
N LEU A 109 -25.43 -12.71 11.72
CA LEU A 109 -24.35 -13.16 12.59
C LEU A 109 -24.79 -13.17 14.05
N SER A 110 -23.98 -13.77 14.93
CA SER A 110 -24.25 -13.76 16.37
C SER A 110 -24.42 -12.32 16.89
N SER A 111 -25.43 -12.10 17.75
CA SER A 111 -25.61 -10.82 18.43
C SER A 111 -24.50 -10.50 19.44
N SER A 112 -23.68 -11.50 19.78
CA SER A 112 -22.45 -11.35 20.58
C SER A 112 -21.23 -10.91 19.75
N THR A 113 -21.36 -10.72 18.43
CA THR A 113 -20.24 -10.31 17.58
C THR A 113 -19.67 -8.98 18.06
N SER A 114 -18.36 -8.91 18.20
CA SER A 114 -17.65 -7.67 18.56
C SER A 114 -16.65 -7.29 17.48
N VAL A 115 -16.58 -6.00 17.17
CA VAL A 115 -15.56 -5.42 16.29
C VAL A 115 -14.66 -4.53 17.16
N ALA A 116 -13.34 -4.70 17.04
CA ALA A 116 -12.37 -3.90 17.80
C ALA A 116 -12.38 -2.42 17.37
N ALA A 117 -11.64 -1.58 18.09
CA ALA A 117 -11.34 -0.24 17.61
C ALA A 117 -10.47 -0.37 16.35
N ASP A 118 -10.67 0.51 15.38
CA ASP A 118 -9.91 0.58 14.13
C ASP A 118 -9.95 -0.71 13.26
N GLU A 119 -10.76 -1.72 13.62
CA GLU A 119 -10.90 -3.00 12.91
C GLU A 119 -12.08 -2.98 11.92
N ILE A 120 -11.91 -3.56 10.73
CA ILE A 120 -12.95 -3.90 9.76
C ILE A 120 -13.02 -5.42 9.65
N LEU A 121 -14.10 -6.01 10.18
CA LEU A 121 -14.28 -7.47 10.20
C LEU A 121 -14.90 -7.98 8.91
N VAL A 122 -14.14 -8.68 8.07
CA VAL A 122 -14.59 -9.17 6.76
C VAL A 122 -14.70 -10.69 6.75
N PHE A 123 -15.89 -11.21 6.46
CA PHE A 123 -16.09 -12.65 6.30
C PHE A 123 -15.74 -13.08 4.87
N ALA A 124 -14.73 -13.94 4.74
CA ALA A 124 -14.14 -14.32 3.47
C ALA A 124 -14.48 -15.77 3.09
N GLY A 125 -14.56 -16.03 1.79
CA GLY A 125 -14.76 -17.36 1.21
C GLY A 125 -14.72 -17.34 -0.31
N GLY A 126 -15.06 -18.45 -0.95
CA GLY A 126 -15.35 -18.49 -2.38
C GLY A 126 -16.57 -19.34 -2.71
N ARG A 127 -17.17 -19.10 -3.88
CA ARG A 127 -18.24 -19.91 -4.49
C ARG A 127 -18.29 -19.63 -5.99
N ASN A 128 -19.00 -20.45 -6.76
CA ASN A 128 -19.26 -20.18 -8.17
C ASN A 128 -20.07 -18.87 -8.32
N ILE A 129 -19.51 -17.90 -9.05
CA ILE A 129 -20.13 -16.60 -9.39
C ILE A 129 -19.74 -16.20 -10.82
N ASN A 130 -20.60 -15.41 -11.48
CA ASN A 130 -20.34 -14.91 -12.83
C ASN A 130 -19.47 -13.62 -12.86
N GLU A 131 -18.67 -13.40 -11.83
CA GLU A 131 -17.81 -12.24 -11.59
C GLU A 131 -16.48 -12.75 -10.99
N LEU A 132 -15.40 -11.96 -10.99
CA LEU A 132 -14.15 -12.39 -10.35
C LEU A 132 -14.27 -12.40 -8.81
N GLY A 133 -14.98 -11.41 -8.27
CA GLY A 133 -15.22 -11.24 -6.84
C GLY A 133 -16.55 -10.55 -6.58
N ILE A 134 -17.00 -10.59 -5.31
CA ILE A 134 -18.08 -9.75 -4.80
C ILE A 134 -17.76 -9.40 -3.34
N GLY A 135 -17.45 -8.14 -3.08
CA GLY A 135 -17.22 -7.53 -1.77
C GLY A 135 -18.30 -6.51 -1.41
N GLY A 136 -18.54 -6.33 -0.11
CA GLY A 136 -19.46 -5.30 0.33
C GLY A 136 -19.59 -5.15 1.85
N ALA A 137 -19.88 -3.93 2.27
CA ALA A 137 -20.15 -3.61 3.67
C ALA A 137 -21.36 -4.40 4.21
N GLY A 138 -21.26 -4.84 5.47
CA GLY A 138 -22.31 -5.60 6.13
C GLY A 138 -23.47 -4.71 6.59
N GLY A 139 -24.69 -5.24 6.49
CA GLY A 139 -25.86 -4.66 7.14
C GLY A 139 -25.84 -4.89 8.66
N TYR A 140 -26.79 -4.28 9.37
CA TYR A 140 -27.04 -4.57 10.78
C TYR A 140 -28.45 -4.09 11.18
N SER A 141 -28.95 -4.59 12.31
CA SER A 141 -29.90 -3.89 13.17
C SER A 141 -29.26 -3.65 14.55
N SER A 142 -29.67 -2.61 15.27
CA SER A 142 -29.20 -2.33 16.63
C SER A 142 -30.32 -1.84 17.54
N ASN A 143 -30.27 -2.22 18.80
CA ASN A 143 -31.18 -1.76 19.84
C ASN A 143 -30.42 -1.51 21.15
N GLY A 144 -30.83 -0.50 21.91
CA GLY A 144 -30.11 -0.05 23.11
C GLY A 144 -30.13 1.48 23.23
N SER A 145 -29.16 2.04 23.94
CA SER A 145 -29.07 3.49 24.14
C SER A 145 -28.84 4.27 22.84
N SER A 146 -29.20 5.55 22.83
CA SER A 146 -28.89 6.45 21.70
C SER A 146 -27.39 6.51 21.39
N SER A 147 -26.52 6.44 22.41
CA SER A 147 -25.07 6.39 22.25
C SER A 147 -24.58 5.08 21.63
N TRP A 148 -25.21 3.95 21.96
CA TRP A 148 -24.93 2.66 21.34
C TRP A 148 -25.33 2.65 19.86
N ASN A 149 -26.57 3.00 19.54
CA ASN A 149 -27.06 3.03 18.16
C ASN A 149 -26.24 4.00 17.28
N THR A 150 -25.82 5.13 17.83
CA THR A 150 -24.90 6.08 17.15
C THR A 150 -23.51 5.45 16.91
N THR A 151 -23.00 4.67 17.87
CA THR A 151 -21.71 3.98 17.75
C THR A 151 -21.75 2.87 16.71
N VAL A 152 -22.81 2.04 16.67
CA VAL A 152 -22.99 1.04 15.61
C VAL A 152 -23.16 1.71 14.24
N LYS A 153 -23.87 2.83 14.16
CA LYS A 153 -24.14 3.54 12.89
C LYS A 153 -22.92 4.18 12.24
N GLY A 154 -22.08 4.86 13.03
CA GLY A 154 -21.00 5.70 12.49
C GLY A 154 -19.63 5.52 13.13
N ARG A 155 -19.49 4.65 14.14
CA ARG A 155 -18.20 4.34 14.81
C ARG A 155 -17.36 5.56 15.19
N GLY A 156 -18.01 6.67 15.56
CA GLY A 156 -17.34 7.92 15.91
C GLY A 156 -17.18 8.93 14.77
N GLN A 157 -17.36 8.54 13.51
CA GLN A 157 -17.41 9.47 12.37
C GLN A 157 -18.76 10.20 12.34
N SER A 158 -18.72 11.53 12.50
CA SER A 158 -19.91 12.36 12.58
C SER A 158 -20.72 12.34 11.28
N GLY A 159 -20.05 12.45 10.13
CA GLY A 159 -20.70 12.47 8.81
C GLY A 159 -21.38 11.15 8.41
N ALA A 160 -21.11 10.03 9.09
CA ALA A 160 -21.76 8.74 8.86
C ALA A 160 -23.12 8.67 9.60
N THR A 161 -23.26 9.50 10.64
CA THR A 161 -24.47 9.62 11.46
C THR A 161 -25.42 10.72 11.00
N ALA A 162 -24.92 11.70 10.23
CA ALA A 162 -25.66 12.82 9.65
C ALA A 162 -26.89 12.40 8.81
N SER A 163 -27.80 13.35 8.59
CA SER A 163 -29.00 13.19 7.75
C SER A 163 -28.62 12.90 6.29
N THR A 164 -27.82 13.81 5.69
CA THR A 164 -27.07 13.55 4.46
C THR A 164 -25.72 12.97 4.85
N LYS A 165 -25.49 11.69 4.59
CA LYS A 165 -24.20 11.08 4.89
C LYS A 165 -23.09 11.70 4.04
N THR A 166 -22.01 12.11 4.69
CA THR A 166 -20.78 12.58 4.05
C THR A 166 -19.58 11.69 4.35
N ASP A 167 -19.79 10.64 5.15
CA ASP A 167 -18.75 9.82 5.73
C ASP A 167 -19.16 8.34 5.77
N THR A 168 -18.18 7.43 5.78
CA THR A 168 -18.36 5.99 5.61
C THR A 168 -17.58 5.25 6.68
N ALA A 169 -18.31 4.62 7.62
CA ALA A 169 -17.70 3.94 8.77
C ALA A 169 -18.29 2.53 8.94
N PRO A 170 -17.94 1.57 8.07
CA PRO A 170 -18.46 0.22 8.15
C PRO A 170 -17.93 -0.49 9.41
N TRP A 171 -18.73 -1.42 9.95
CA TRP A 171 -18.25 -2.33 10.99
C TRP A 171 -17.37 -3.45 10.41
N GLY A 172 -17.56 -3.74 9.12
CA GLY A 172 -17.13 -4.98 8.50
C GLY A 172 -18.01 -5.30 7.31
N GLY A 173 -17.96 -6.54 6.84
CA GLY A 173 -18.70 -6.99 5.67
C GLY A 173 -18.35 -8.40 5.25
N HIS A 174 -18.40 -8.63 3.94
CA HIS A 174 -18.10 -9.92 3.33
C HIS A 174 -17.31 -9.73 2.03
N ILE A 175 -16.63 -10.79 1.64
CA ILE A 175 -15.93 -10.90 0.36
C ILE A 175 -16.01 -12.35 -0.13
N THR A 176 -16.40 -12.55 -1.38
CA THR A 176 -16.35 -13.85 -2.06
C THR A 176 -15.58 -13.74 -3.36
N PHE A 177 -14.91 -14.83 -3.75
CA PHE A 177 -14.21 -14.97 -5.02
C PHE A 177 -14.75 -16.16 -5.81
N ASP A 178 -14.61 -16.13 -7.13
CA ASP A 178 -15.00 -17.24 -7.98
C ASP A 178 -14.18 -18.52 -7.72
N THR A 179 -14.89 -19.65 -7.62
CA THR A 179 -14.32 -21.00 -7.52
C THR A 179 -14.40 -21.81 -8.82
N SER A 180 -14.97 -21.27 -9.90
CA SER A 180 -15.47 -22.04 -11.05
C SER A 180 -15.14 -21.41 -12.41
N GLY A 181 -13.89 -21.59 -12.86
CA GLY A 181 -13.46 -21.27 -14.23
C GLY A 181 -12.59 -20.02 -14.33
N THR A 182 -12.45 -19.24 -13.27
CA THR A 182 -11.42 -18.20 -13.21
C THR A 182 -10.02 -18.80 -13.15
N ASN A 183 -9.18 -18.43 -14.13
CA ASN A 183 -7.77 -18.75 -14.15
C ASN A 183 -7.02 -17.77 -13.22
N TRP A 184 -6.82 -18.15 -11.96
CA TRP A 184 -6.27 -17.29 -10.92
C TRP A 184 -4.74 -17.31 -10.84
N HIS A 185 -4.10 -16.15 -10.91
CA HIS A 185 -2.73 -15.99 -10.44
C HIS A 185 -2.70 -15.69 -8.94
N PHE A 186 -2.03 -16.56 -8.18
CA PHE A 186 -1.82 -16.41 -6.74
C PHE A 186 -0.33 -16.16 -6.44
N GLY A 187 0.11 -14.91 -6.46
CA GLY A 187 1.49 -14.55 -6.12
C GLY A 187 1.61 -13.19 -5.45
N THR A 188 2.55 -13.03 -4.52
CA THR A 188 2.89 -11.72 -3.93
C THR A 188 3.63 -10.81 -4.94
N THR A 189 4.20 -11.41 -5.98
CA THR A 189 4.86 -10.79 -7.15
C THR A 189 4.05 -11.06 -8.43
N THR A 190 4.29 -10.33 -9.51
CA THR A 190 3.78 -10.66 -10.85
C THR A 190 4.65 -11.67 -11.61
N ALA A 191 5.74 -12.15 -11.01
CA ALA A 191 6.48 -13.29 -11.54
C ALA A 191 5.54 -14.50 -11.76
N GLY A 192 5.45 -14.98 -13.01
CA GLY A 192 4.56 -16.07 -13.42
C GLY A 192 3.20 -15.63 -13.97
N LEU A 193 2.76 -14.39 -13.72
CA LEU A 193 1.47 -13.86 -14.20
C LEU A 193 1.42 -13.80 -15.73
N SER A 194 0.53 -14.58 -16.35
CA SER A 194 0.31 -14.61 -17.79
C SER A 194 -0.87 -13.72 -18.22
N SER A 195 -0.90 -13.34 -19.49
CA SER A 195 -2.01 -12.58 -20.12
C SER A 195 -3.38 -13.25 -20.06
N SER A 196 -3.45 -14.53 -19.66
CA SER A 196 -4.69 -15.30 -19.55
C SER A 196 -5.26 -15.37 -18.13
N GLU A 197 -4.52 -14.89 -17.11
CA GLU A 197 -4.87 -15.00 -15.69
C GLU A 197 -5.45 -13.71 -15.12
N SER A 198 -6.34 -13.85 -14.13
CA SER A 198 -6.75 -12.77 -13.24
C SER A 198 -5.85 -12.75 -12.00
N ASP A 199 -5.22 -11.61 -11.70
CA ASP A 199 -4.40 -11.44 -10.49
C ASP A 199 -5.28 -11.33 -9.24
N PHE A 200 -5.18 -12.31 -8.34
CA PHE A 200 -6.02 -12.39 -7.15
C PHE A 200 -5.87 -11.17 -6.21
N LEU A 201 -4.65 -10.64 -6.08
CA LEU A 201 -4.36 -9.49 -5.22
C LEU A 201 -5.08 -8.23 -5.71
N SER A 202 -5.16 -8.04 -7.02
CA SER A 202 -5.87 -6.94 -7.68
C SER A 202 -7.37 -7.00 -7.42
N VAL A 203 -8.00 -8.17 -7.63
CA VAL A 203 -9.43 -8.37 -7.33
C VAL A 203 -9.69 -8.18 -5.84
N ALA A 204 -8.85 -8.74 -4.96
CA ALA A 204 -9.00 -8.55 -3.51
C ALA A 204 -8.96 -7.07 -3.11
N MET A 205 -8.11 -6.24 -3.73
CA MET A 205 -8.11 -4.79 -3.46
C MET A 205 -9.37 -4.09 -3.99
N HIS A 206 -9.87 -4.45 -5.17
CA HIS A 206 -11.12 -3.93 -5.73
C HIS A 206 -12.31 -4.21 -4.81
N GLU A 207 -12.52 -5.47 -4.43
CA GLU A 207 -13.64 -5.87 -3.56
C GLU A 207 -13.58 -5.24 -2.16
N LEU A 208 -12.38 -5.03 -1.61
CA LEU A 208 -12.21 -4.30 -0.37
C LEU A 208 -12.52 -2.80 -0.52
N GLY A 209 -12.40 -2.24 -1.72
CA GLY A 209 -12.93 -0.92 -2.07
C GLY A 209 -14.45 -0.83 -1.93
N HIS A 210 -15.18 -1.87 -2.33
CA HIS A 210 -16.62 -1.98 -2.09
C HIS A 210 -16.96 -2.12 -0.60
N VAL A 211 -16.16 -2.87 0.17
CA VAL A 211 -16.30 -2.96 1.65
C VAL A 211 -16.07 -1.59 2.31
N LEU A 212 -15.09 -0.81 1.83
CA LEU A 212 -14.83 0.57 2.26
C LEU A 212 -15.88 1.59 1.76
N GLY A 213 -16.81 1.16 0.91
CA GLY A 213 -18.02 1.91 0.55
C GLY A 213 -17.97 2.66 -0.78
N ILE A 214 -17.05 2.35 -1.68
CA ILE A 214 -17.14 2.72 -3.10
C ILE A 214 -18.17 1.79 -3.74
N ASN A 215 -19.47 2.10 -3.62
CA ASN A 215 -20.57 1.35 -4.24
C ASN A 215 -21.86 2.16 -4.30
N ASN A 216 -22.80 1.75 -5.16
CA ASN A 216 -24.09 2.42 -5.35
C ASN A 216 -25.07 2.31 -4.16
N GLY A 217 -24.82 1.42 -3.19
CA GLY A 217 -25.58 1.31 -1.94
C GLY A 217 -25.16 2.34 -0.87
N ASN A 218 -23.98 2.94 -0.99
CA ASN A 218 -23.48 3.91 -0.02
C ASN A 218 -23.93 5.35 -0.37
N THR A 219 -24.79 5.95 0.44
CA THR A 219 -25.19 7.36 0.25
C THR A 219 -24.04 8.36 0.47
N ALA A 220 -22.99 7.98 1.22
CA ALA A 220 -21.75 8.75 1.29
C ALA A 220 -20.92 8.70 -0.01
N PHE A 221 -21.22 7.79 -0.94
CA PHE A 221 -20.68 7.75 -2.29
C PHE A 221 -21.66 8.37 -3.32
N THR A 222 -22.90 7.90 -3.38
CA THR A 222 -23.84 8.26 -4.46
C THR A 222 -24.27 9.73 -4.50
N ARG A 223 -24.27 10.47 -3.37
CA ARG A 223 -24.50 11.93 -3.36
C ARG A 223 -23.52 12.71 -4.25
N LEU A 224 -22.36 12.12 -4.56
CA LEU A 224 -21.32 12.73 -5.38
C LEU A 224 -21.46 12.41 -6.87
N ILE A 225 -22.43 11.58 -7.26
CA ILE A 225 -22.67 11.21 -8.66
C ILE A 225 -23.80 12.08 -9.21
N ASN A 226 -23.51 12.93 -10.20
CA ASN A 226 -24.52 13.81 -10.79
C ASN A 226 -25.48 13.06 -11.75
N SER A 227 -26.50 13.75 -12.25
CA SER A 227 -27.47 13.20 -13.21
C SER A 227 -26.78 12.58 -14.43
N SER A 228 -25.78 13.27 -14.99
CA SER A 228 -24.95 12.83 -16.13
C SER A 228 -23.98 11.67 -15.85
N GLY A 229 -24.06 11.02 -14.68
CA GLY A 229 -23.22 9.85 -14.35
C GLY A 229 -21.75 10.20 -14.13
N GLN A 230 -21.45 11.41 -13.65
CA GLN A 230 -20.10 11.84 -13.31
C GLN A 230 -19.91 11.85 -11.78
N PHE A 231 -18.81 11.29 -11.29
CA PHE A 231 -18.34 11.50 -9.92
C PHE A 231 -17.74 12.90 -9.78
N THR A 232 -18.28 13.68 -8.84
CA THR A 232 -18.03 15.12 -8.68
C THR A 232 -17.25 15.49 -7.42
N GLY A 233 -16.78 14.50 -6.68
CA GLY A 233 -16.00 14.64 -5.44
C GLY A 233 -14.81 15.58 -5.58
N LYS A 234 -14.50 16.33 -4.52
CA LYS A 234 -13.48 17.40 -4.56
C LYS A 234 -12.06 16.81 -4.71
N ASN A 235 -11.80 15.68 -4.06
CA ASN A 235 -10.50 15.04 -4.06
C ASN A 235 -10.29 14.29 -5.38
N VAL A 236 -11.32 13.60 -5.88
CA VAL A 236 -11.30 12.93 -7.19
C VAL A 236 -11.03 13.93 -8.31
N LYS A 237 -11.69 15.10 -8.29
CA LYS A 237 -11.37 16.19 -9.23
C LYS A 237 -9.92 16.66 -9.09
N ALA A 238 -9.40 16.81 -7.87
CA ALA A 238 -8.00 17.21 -7.67
C ALA A 238 -7.00 16.18 -8.23
N ALA A 239 -7.26 14.88 -8.03
CA ALA A 239 -6.47 13.79 -8.60
C ALA A 239 -6.58 13.71 -10.14
N ASN A 240 -7.74 14.04 -10.70
CA ASN A 240 -8.00 14.01 -12.14
C ASN A 240 -7.89 15.41 -12.81
N ASN A 241 -6.87 16.19 -12.47
CA ASN A 241 -6.55 17.47 -13.16
C ASN A 241 -7.72 18.48 -13.21
N GLY A 242 -8.52 18.56 -12.14
CA GLY A 242 -9.72 19.39 -12.01
C GLY A 242 -11.00 18.79 -12.58
N ARG A 243 -10.95 17.63 -13.25
CA ARG A 243 -12.06 17.05 -14.03
C ARG A 243 -12.85 16.01 -13.23
N THR A 244 -14.14 15.89 -13.51
CA THR A 244 -14.96 14.79 -12.99
C THR A 244 -14.53 13.45 -13.62
N VAL A 245 -14.90 12.35 -12.96
CA VAL A 245 -14.67 10.99 -13.49
C VAL A 245 -16.01 10.41 -13.93
N PRO A 246 -16.15 9.92 -15.17
CA PRO A 246 -17.35 9.17 -15.57
C PRO A 246 -17.50 7.89 -14.75
N MET A 247 -18.73 7.53 -14.39
CA MET A 247 -19.08 6.28 -13.73
C MET A 247 -19.48 5.21 -14.76
N ASP A 248 -19.50 3.95 -14.32
CA ASP A 248 -20.18 2.87 -15.03
C ASP A 248 -21.71 3.05 -15.05
N SER A 249 -22.41 2.20 -15.81
CA SER A 249 -23.88 2.22 -15.89
C SER A 249 -24.54 1.86 -14.55
N GLY A 250 -23.93 0.95 -13.77
CA GLY A 250 -24.39 0.56 -12.44
C GLY A 250 -24.15 1.62 -11.35
N ARG A 251 -23.34 2.63 -11.63
CA ARG A 251 -22.87 3.67 -10.69
C ARG A 251 -22.15 3.09 -9.45
N GLY A 252 -21.59 1.89 -9.58
CA GLY A 252 -20.79 1.20 -8.56
C GLY A 252 -19.29 1.41 -8.73
N HIS A 253 -18.85 1.72 -9.96
CA HIS A 253 -17.47 1.75 -10.39
C HIS A 253 -17.17 3.06 -11.14
N PHE A 254 -15.89 3.39 -11.31
CA PHE A 254 -15.52 4.33 -12.37
C PHE A 254 -15.90 3.74 -13.75
N LYS A 255 -15.88 4.52 -14.81
CA LYS A 255 -16.16 3.98 -16.14
C LYS A 255 -15.04 3.04 -16.60
N GLU A 256 -15.39 1.94 -17.24
CA GLU A 256 -14.50 1.05 -18.01
C GLU A 256 -13.37 1.81 -18.74
N GLY A 257 -12.13 1.39 -18.50
CA GLY A 257 -10.91 2.00 -19.02
C GLY A 257 -10.49 3.30 -18.31
N THR A 258 -10.93 3.53 -17.07
CA THR A 258 -10.51 4.68 -16.26
C THR A 258 -9.08 4.47 -15.79
N THR A 259 -8.21 5.44 -16.09
CA THR A 259 -6.82 5.44 -15.63
C THR A 259 -6.52 6.58 -14.67
N SER A 260 -5.66 6.32 -13.69
CA SER A 260 -5.02 7.30 -12.82
C SER A 260 -3.53 7.02 -12.84
N ASP A 261 -2.71 8.07 -12.94
CA ASP A 261 -1.25 7.91 -12.99
C ASP A 261 -0.84 6.92 -14.11
N GLY A 262 -1.46 6.99 -15.29
CA GLY A 262 -1.16 6.12 -16.43
C GLY A 262 -1.45 4.63 -16.25
N LEU A 263 -1.99 4.22 -15.10
CA LEU A 263 -2.43 2.87 -14.77
C LEU A 263 -3.96 2.82 -14.70
N GLU A 264 -4.55 1.68 -15.04
CA GLU A 264 -5.98 1.39 -14.80
C GLU A 264 -6.29 1.50 -13.30
N ALA A 265 -7.38 2.18 -12.97
CA ALA A 265 -7.82 2.39 -11.60
C ALA A 265 -8.29 1.05 -10.98
N ALA A 266 -8.10 0.89 -9.67
CA ALA A 266 -8.51 -0.35 -9.02
C ALA A 266 -10.04 -0.51 -9.00
N MET A 267 -10.80 0.59 -9.00
CA MET A 267 -12.27 0.60 -9.05
C MET A 267 -12.85 0.75 -10.47
N ASP A 268 -12.13 0.25 -11.49
CA ASP A 268 -12.65 0.01 -12.83
C ASP A 268 -13.55 -1.25 -12.84
N PRO A 269 -14.70 -1.29 -13.55
CA PRO A 269 -15.62 -2.43 -13.55
C PRO A 269 -15.04 -3.71 -14.13
N THR A 270 -13.96 -3.65 -14.92
CA THR A 270 -13.18 -4.83 -15.26
C THR A 270 -11.72 -4.66 -14.86
N ILE A 271 -11.07 -5.78 -14.55
CA ILE A 271 -9.64 -5.81 -14.23
C ILE A 271 -8.91 -6.51 -15.38
N THR A 272 -8.04 -5.78 -16.07
CA THR A 272 -7.29 -6.32 -17.21
C THR A 272 -6.44 -7.53 -16.81
N ARG A 273 -6.69 -8.67 -17.44
CA ARG A 273 -5.94 -9.93 -17.23
C ARG A 273 -4.45 -9.77 -17.53
N GLY A 274 -3.64 -10.56 -16.82
CA GLY A 274 -2.18 -10.51 -16.90
C GLY A 274 -1.53 -9.24 -16.38
N THR A 275 -2.28 -8.40 -15.66
CA THR A 275 -1.75 -7.17 -15.06
C THR A 275 -2.16 -7.07 -13.60
N ARG A 276 -1.37 -6.32 -12.82
CA ARG A 276 -1.65 -6.06 -11.41
C ARG A 276 -2.16 -4.64 -11.21
N LYS A 277 -3.23 -4.49 -10.44
CA LYS A 277 -3.81 -3.23 -10.01
C LYS A 277 -3.59 -3.05 -8.53
N PHE A 278 -3.20 -1.83 -8.17
CA PHE A 278 -3.23 -1.34 -6.81
C PHE A 278 -4.11 -0.10 -6.78
N PHE A 279 -4.65 0.26 -5.62
CA PHE A 279 -5.34 1.54 -5.46
C PHE A 279 -4.45 2.69 -5.96
N SER A 280 -4.99 3.43 -6.90
CA SER A 280 -4.39 4.60 -7.53
C SER A 280 -4.66 5.87 -6.72
N ALA A 281 -4.08 7.00 -7.13
CA ALA A 281 -4.41 8.29 -6.51
C ALA A 281 -5.92 8.60 -6.59
N LEU A 282 -6.60 8.15 -7.65
CA LEU A 282 -8.02 8.36 -7.89
C LEU A 282 -8.91 7.50 -6.97
N ASP A 283 -8.55 6.23 -6.74
CA ASP A 283 -9.29 5.33 -5.84
C ASP A 283 -9.20 5.83 -4.39
N PHE A 284 -8.01 6.20 -3.94
CA PHE A 284 -7.81 6.83 -2.64
C PHE A 284 -8.48 8.22 -2.53
N ALA A 285 -8.57 8.97 -3.63
CA ALA A 285 -9.29 10.23 -3.65
C ALA A 285 -10.81 10.03 -3.51
N ALA A 286 -11.39 8.96 -4.08
CA ALA A 286 -12.77 8.60 -3.83
C ALA A 286 -13.02 8.24 -2.36
N LEU A 287 -12.10 7.50 -1.73
CA LEU A 287 -12.16 7.25 -0.27
C LEU A 287 -12.18 8.56 0.54
N LYS A 288 -11.30 9.52 0.23
CA LYS A 288 -11.28 10.87 0.85
C LYS A 288 -12.59 11.65 0.65
N ASP A 289 -13.25 11.48 -0.49
CA ASP A 289 -14.52 12.15 -0.80
C ASP A 289 -15.74 11.53 -0.09
N ILE A 290 -15.65 10.25 0.30
CA ILE A 290 -16.66 9.55 1.11
C ILE A 290 -16.35 9.50 2.60
N GLY A 291 -15.39 10.32 3.07
CA GLY A 291 -15.14 10.63 4.49
C GLY A 291 -13.80 10.15 5.05
N TRP A 292 -13.26 9.05 4.52
CA TRP A 292 -12.05 8.43 5.04
C TRP A 292 -10.86 9.40 5.07
N LYS A 293 -10.19 9.53 6.22
CA LYS A 293 -8.83 10.08 6.23
C LYS A 293 -7.91 9.08 5.55
N VAL A 294 -7.21 9.53 4.52
CA VAL A 294 -6.18 8.75 3.83
C VAL A 294 -4.82 9.37 4.13
N ASN A 295 -3.90 8.54 4.63
CA ASN A 295 -2.53 8.90 4.95
C ASN A 295 -1.79 9.37 3.69
N THR A 296 -0.96 10.40 3.83
CA THR A 296 -0.09 10.92 2.76
C THR A 296 1.37 10.55 2.95
N LEU A 297 1.64 9.70 3.95
CA LEU A 297 2.94 9.13 4.28
C LEU A 297 3.21 7.92 3.37
N ASP A 298 4.34 7.93 2.70
CA ASP A 298 4.76 6.91 1.74
C ASP A 298 5.93 6.06 2.24
N ASP A 299 6.17 6.06 3.55
CA ASP A 299 7.34 5.47 4.17
C ASP A 299 7.42 3.94 4.12
N THR A 300 6.47 3.24 3.47
CA THR A 300 6.47 1.78 3.33
C THR A 300 6.06 1.34 1.93
N ILE A 301 6.49 0.15 1.49
CA ILE A 301 6.09 -0.48 0.22
C ILE A 301 4.55 -0.56 0.03
N THR A 302 3.81 -0.68 1.13
CA THR A 302 2.35 -0.70 1.16
C THR A 302 1.69 0.68 1.01
N ARG A 303 2.40 1.77 1.33
CA ARG A 303 1.91 3.16 1.25
C ARG A 303 2.63 4.00 0.19
N SER A 304 3.53 3.38 -0.56
CA SER A 304 4.43 4.03 -1.52
C SER A 304 3.69 4.91 -2.55
N LYS A 305 4.22 6.10 -2.83
CA LYS A 305 3.76 6.93 -3.96
C LYS A 305 3.99 6.17 -5.27
N HIS A 306 3.04 6.23 -6.20
CA HIS A 306 3.31 5.80 -7.58
C HIS A 306 4.27 6.80 -8.23
N ALA A 307 5.40 6.32 -8.75
CA ALA A 307 6.32 7.08 -9.59
C ALA A 307 6.50 6.31 -10.89
N LEU A 308 5.90 6.83 -11.94
CA LEU A 308 5.77 6.11 -13.21
C LEU A 308 7.09 6.10 -13.97
N THR A 309 7.27 5.08 -14.80
CA THR A 309 8.20 5.12 -15.94
C THR A 309 7.48 4.83 -17.25
N GLN A 310 6.20 4.44 -17.22
CA GLN A 310 5.42 4.05 -18.39
C GLN A 310 3.97 4.56 -18.32
N LYS A 311 3.33 4.61 -19.49
CA LYS A 311 1.95 5.04 -19.69
C LYS A 311 1.17 3.93 -20.42
N ALA A 312 -0.03 3.59 -19.94
CA ALA A 312 -0.93 2.74 -20.71
C ALA A 312 -1.31 3.40 -22.04
N SER A 313 -1.25 2.63 -23.13
CA SER A 313 -1.75 3.04 -24.45
C SER A 313 -2.70 1.96 -24.98
N SER A 314 -3.62 2.34 -25.87
CA SER A 314 -4.74 1.51 -26.34
C SER A 314 -4.36 0.34 -27.27
N GLY A 315 -3.10 -0.07 -27.26
CA GLY A 315 -2.57 -1.22 -28.01
C GLY A 315 -1.42 -1.94 -27.29
N GLY A 316 -1.26 -1.72 -25.98
CA GLY A 316 -0.10 -2.15 -25.20
C GLY A 316 0.74 -0.97 -24.68
N ILE A 317 1.68 -1.27 -23.79
CA ILE A 317 2.51 -0.28 -23.08
C ILE A 317 3.38 0.53 -24.06
N SER A 318 3.48 1.85 -23.87
CA SER A 318 4.34 2.69 -24.71
C SER A 318 4.88 3.96 -24.03
N GLU A 319 6.03 4.39 -24.55
CA GLU A 319 6.94 5.46 -24.11
C GLU A 319 7.43 5.39 -22.66
N SER A 320 8.70 5.00 -22.52
CA SER A 320 9.43 5.14 -21.27
C SER A 320 9.92 6.57 -21.10
N SER A 321 9.50 7.23 -20.03
CA SER A 321 9.89 8.60 -19.69
C SER A 321 10.57 8.66 -18.33
N ALA A 322 11.55 9.56 -18.19
CA ALA A 322 12.14 9.85 -16.90
C ALA A 322 11.16 10.67 -16.04
N VAL A 323 10.60 10.08 -14.98
CA VAL A 323 9.85 10.84 -13.98
C VAL A 323 10.84 11.60 -13.10
N ILE A 324 10.65 12.93 -13.06
CA ILE A 324 11.35 13.82 -12.15
C ILE A 324 10.34 14.28 -11.11
N THR A 325 10.61 13.98 -9.84
CA THR A 325 9.79 14.39 -8.70
C THR A 325 10.65 15.02 -7.62
N THR A 326 10.04 15.64 -6.62
CA THR A 326 10.75 16.26 -5.49
C THR A 326 10.13 15.83 -4.18
N GLY A 327 10.95 15.39 -3.25
CA GLY A 327 10.54 14.97 -1.91
C GLY A 327 11.32 15.69 -0.81
N MET A 328 11.02 15.34 0.44
CA MET A 328 11.69 15.90 1.61
C MET A 328 11.66 14.90 2.76
N ILE A 329 12.83 14.46 3.19
CA ILE A 329 13.01 13.69 4.42
C ILE A 329 12.72 14.64 5.60
N GLY A 330 11.56 14.44 6.22
CA GLY A 330 10.86 15.35 7.11
C GLY A 330 11.19 15.28 8.60
N SER A 331 10.45 16.04 9.39
CA SER A 331 10.81 16.49 10.75
C SER A 331 10.93 15.40 11.82
N SER A 332 10.47 14.17 11.57
CA SER A 332 10.64 13.04 12.49
C SER A 332 12.08 12.51 12.55
N THR A 333 12.95 12.90 11.61
CA THR A 333 14.31 12.38 11.37
C THR A 333 14.40 10.89 11.00
N THR A 334 13.38 10.10 11.33
CA THR A 334 13.22 8.68 10.97
C THR A 334 12.52 8.47 9.63
N ASP A 335 12.30 9.56 8.89
CA ASP A 335 11.53 9.59 7.66
C ASP A 335 12.22 8.88 6.49
N VAL A 336 11.41 8.35 5.59
CA VAL A 336 11.80 7.60 4.39
C VAL A 336 10.69 7.84 3.37
N ASP A 337 10.99 8.25 2.15
CA ASP A 337 10.00 8.23 1.06
C ASP A 337 10.16 6.92 0.28
N VAL A 338 9.05 6.27 -0.13
CA VAL A 338 9.10 5.05 -0.98
C VAL A 338 8.26 5.27 -2.23
N TYR A 339 8.88 5.05 -3.38
CA TYR A 339 8.28 5.22 -4.70
C TYR A 339 8.14 3.88 -5.42
N ARG A 340 6.91 3.50 -5.79
CA ARG A 340 6.59 2.31 -6.58
C ARG A 340 6.64 2.62 -8.07
N VAL A 341 7.34 1.78 -8.82
CA VAL A 341 7.62 1.92 -10.26
C VAL A 341 7.31 0.59 -10.95
N TRP A 342 6.50 0.58 -12.02
CA TRP A 342 6.40 -0.61 -12.88
C TRP A 342 7.59 -0.67 -13.83
N MET A 343 8.24 -1.82 -13.96
CA MET A 343 9.35 -2.02 -14.88
C MET A 343 9.23 -3.34 -15.62
N ASP A 344 9.50 -3.35 -16.93
CA ASP A 344 9.48 -4.60 -17.71
C ASP A 344 10.82 -5.34 -17.72
N SER A 345 10.76 -6.67 -17.81
CA SER A 345 11.93 -7.53 -17.99
C SER A 345 12.81 -7.05 -19.15
N GLY A 346 14.13 -7.06 -18.95
CA GLY A 346 15.12 -6.64 -19.95
C GLY A 346 15.44 -5.14 -19.96
N THR A 347 14.55 -4.29 -19.45
CA THR A 347 14.82 -2.85 -19.31
C THR A 347 15.90 -2.57 -18.26
N THR A 348 16.53 -1.39 -18.35
CA THR A 348 17.44 -0.88 -17.31
C THR A 348 16.76 0.24 -16.54
N LEU A 349 16.45 0.00 -15.27
CA LEU A 349 16.04 1.04 -14.33
C LEU A 349 17.26 1.91 -14.00
N GLY A 350 17.17 3.20 -14.28
CA GLY A 350 18.10 4.23 -13.81
C GLY A 350 17.42 5.10 -12.76
N VAL A 351 18.10 5.35 -11.64
CA VAL A 351 17.65 6.27 -10.60
C VAL A 351 18.79 7.24 -10.27
N SER A 352 18.46 8.51 -10.10
CA SER A 352 19.37 9.48 -9.50
C SER A 352 18.67 10.46 -8.58
N ILE A 353 19.33 10.82 -7.48
CA ILE A 353 18.85 11.78 -6.49
C ILE A 353 19.84 12.92 -6.32
N SER A 354 19.33 14.14 -6.24
CA SER A 354 20.14 15.35 -6.00
C SER A 354 19.55 16.17 -4.85
N ASN A 355 20.40 16.61 -3.93
CA ASN A 355 20.01 17.50 -2.83
C ASN A 355 19.47 18.86 -3.31
N ARG A 356 18.25 19.24 -2.91
CA ARG A 356 17.63 20.55 -3.20
C ARG A 356 17.79 21.53 -2.01
N GLY A 357 17.62 22.82 -2.31
CA GLY A 357 17.74 23.88 -1.31
C GLY A 357 19.15 24.05 -0.71
N SER A 358 19.24 24.91 0.31
CA SER A 358 20.47 25.22 1.04
C SER A 358 20.85 24.15 2.07
N LYS A 359 19.86 23.51 2.69
CA LYS A 359 20.09 22.44 3.67
C LYS A 359 20.43 21.13 2.95
N LYS A 360 21.73 20.84 2.86
CA LYS A 360 22.26 19.57 2.36
C LYS A 360 22.18 18.47 3.41
N PHE A 361 21.91 17.25 2.96
CA PHE A 361 21.93 16.05 3.78
C PHE A 361 22.57 14.87 3.04
N ASP A 362 22.85 13.83 3.80
CA ASP A 362 23.47 12.59 3.37
C ASP A 362 22.34 11.63 2.95
N THR A 363 22.19 11.39 1.64
CA THR A 363 21.04 10.62 1.12
C THR A 363 21.42 9.15 0.95
N TYR A 364 20.44 8.25 1.06
CA TYR A 364 20.67 6.82 0.90
C TYR A 364 19.56 6.21 0.07
N LEU A 365 19.94 5.69 -1.11
CA LEU A 365 19.06 5.02 -2.04
C LEU A 365 19.03 3.52 -1.77
N ARG A 366 17.84 2.91 -1.82
CA ARG A 366 17.63 1.46 -1.80
C ARG A 366 16.60 1.08 -2.85
N LEU A 367 16.79 -0.07 -3.47
CA LEU A 367 15.86 -0.67 -4.44
C LEU A 367 15.38 -2.00 -3.90
N PHE A 368 14.07 -2.24 -3.94
CA PHE A 368 13.44 -3.49 -3.53
C PHE A 368 12.59 -4.08 -4.66
N ASP A 369 12.40 -5.41 -4.64
CA ASP A 369 11.34 -6.07 -5.42
C ASP A 369 9.96 -5.94 -4.73
N ALA A 370 8.90 -6.44 -5.38
CA ALA A 370 7.54 -6.46 -4.82
C ALA A 370 7.37 -7.33 -3.56
N GLY A 371 8.32 -8.22 -3.25
CA GLY A 371 8.39 -8.93 -1.97
C GLY A 371 9.05 -8.11 -0.85
N GLY A 372 9.59 -6.92 -1.16
CA GLY A 372 10.33 -6.07 -0.24
C GLY A 372 11.75 -6.53 0.06
N ARG A 373 12.32 -7.43 -0.76
CA ARG A 373 13.72 -7.86 -0.67
C ARG A 373 14.61 -6.81 -1.33
N GLU A 374 15.66 -6.40 -0.63
CA GLU A 374 16.67 -5.46 -1.15
C GLU A 374 17.42 -6.07 -2.34
N LEU A 375 17.47 -5.33 -3.45
CA LEU A 375 18.17 -5.69 -4.69
C LEU A 375 19.48 -4.91 -4.83
N LEU A 376 19.47 -3.62 -4.47
CA LEU A 376 20.59 -2.70 -4.66
C LEU A 376 20.49 -1.51 -3.69
N LYS A 377 21.61 -0.84 -3.42
CA LYS A 377 21.68 0.42 -2.65
C LYS A 377 22.82 1.31 -3.11
N GLY A 378 22.70 2.61 -2.83
CA GLY A 378 23.65 3.65 -3.27
C GLY A 378 23.79 4.78 -2.25
N ASP A 379 25.03 5.25 -2.12
CA ASP A 379 25.52 6.30 -1.21
C ASP A 379 26.90 6.76 -1.75
N GLN A 380 26.93 7.19 -3.01
CA GLN A 380 28.17 7.56 -3.71
C GLN A 380 28.43 9.06 -3.64
N GLY A 381 27.41 9.87 -3.36
CA GLY A 381 27.48 11.32 -3.31
C GLY A 381 27.88 11.87 -1.94
N GLY A 382 27.51 11.18 -0.86
CA GLY A 382 27.68 11.69 0.50
C GLY A 382 26.91 12.99 0.77
N ILE A 383 27.29 13.71 1.83
CA ILE A 383 26.60 14.94 2.28
C ILE A 383 26.50 15.97 1.14
N GLY A 384 25.27 16.22 0.67
CA GLY A 384 24.99 17.20 -0.36
C GLY A 384 25.28 16.76 -1.79
N GLY A 385 25.84 15.57 -1.98
CA GLY A 385 26.14 15.01 -3.30
C GLY A 385 24.93 14.49 -4.06
N LYS A 386 25.24 13.73 -5.11
CA LYS A 386 24.28 13.06 -6.00
C LYS A 386 24.51 11.56 -5.91
N ASP A 387 23.49 10.81 -5.50
CA ASP A 387 23.52 9.35 -5.50
C ASP A 387 22.86 8.81 -6.77
N THR A 388 23.38 7.70 -7.27
CA THR A 388 22.88 7.06 -8.50
C THR A 388 22.87 5.54 -8.37
N MET A 389 21.94 4.91 -9.07
CA MET A 389 21.91 3.46 -9.20
C MET A 389 21.32 3.06 -10.55
N THR A 390 21.82 1.96 -11.11
CA THR A 390 21.29 1.32 -12.30
C THR A 390 21.05 -0.16 -12.00
N TYR A 391 19.92 -0.70 -12.49
CA TYR A 391 19.54 -2.08 -12.26
C TYR A 391 18.90 -2.66 -13.52
N ARG A 392 19.40 -3.82 -13.97
CA ARG A 392 18.80 -4.54 -15.10
C ARG A 392 17.64 -5.40 -14.61
N VAL A 393 16.46 -5.12 -15.13
CA VAL A 393 15.19 -5.67 -14.66
C VAL A 393 15.07 -7.12 -15.12
N ALA A 394 14.89 -8.03 -14.16
CA ALA A 394 14.83 -9.47 -14.43
C ALA A 394 13.42 -9.93 -14.84
N ASN A 395 12.39 -9.45 -14.12
CA ASN A 395 10.98 -9.79 -14.33
C ASN A 395 10.17 -8.51 -14.46
N SER A 396 9.11 -8.54 -15.29
CA SER A 396 8.12 -7.46 -15.32
C SER A 396 7.31 -7.46 -14.02
N ASP A 397 7.51 -6.45 -13.18
CA ASP A 397 6.87 -6.30 -11.86
C ASP A 397 6.99 -4.84 -11.36
N TYR A 398 6.38 -4.58 -10.21
CA TYR A 398 6.62 -3.38 -9.42
C TYR A 398 7.93 -3.48 -8.62
N TYR A 399 8.73 -2.44 -8.73
CA TYR A 399 9.95 -2.21 -7.97
C TYR A 399 9.79 -0.96 -7.10
N TYR A 400 10.51 -0.89 -5.99
CA TYR A 400 10.35 0.14 -4.98
C TYR A 400 11.66 0.85 -4.72
N VAL A 401 11.70 2.16 -5.03
CA VAL A 401 12.82 3.05 -4.79
C VAL A 401 12.58 3.73 -3.44
N GLY A 402 13.38 3.39 -2.44
CA GLY A 402 13.36 4.02 -1.13
C GLY A 402 14.44 5.08 -0.98
N VAL A 403 14.05 6.28 -0.55
CA VAL A 403 14.93 7.41 -0.26
C VAL A 403 14.95 7.65 1.24
N SER A 404 16.14 7.80 1.83
CA SER A 404 16.29 8.04 3.27
C SER A 404 17.54 8.87 3.58
N SER A 405 17.74 9.25 4.85
CA SER A 405 19.06 9.67 5.32
C SER A 405 20.00 8.47 5.45
N TYR A 406 21.31 8.65 5.21
CA TYR A 406 22.34 7.66 5.52
C TYR A 406 22.20 7.07 6.94
N LYS A 407 21.87 7.89 7.95
CA LYS A 407 21.68 7.41 9.33
C LYS A 407 20.46 6.49 9.50
N THR A 408 19.46 6.62 8.63
CA THR A 408 18.21 5.85 8.62
C THR A 408 18.30 4.59 7.75
N ARG A 409 19.41 4.39 7.00
CA ARG A 409 19.61 3.36 5.95
C ARG A 409 19.19 1.92 6.28
N SER A 410 19.21 1.53 7.56
CA SER A 410 18.83 0.18 8.04
C SER A 410 17.32 -0.03 8.25
N TYR A 411 16.47 0.90 7.80
CA TYR A 411 15.01 0.79 7.95
C TYR A 411 14.42 -0.51 7.35
N ASN A 412 13.29 -0.96 7.90
CA ASN A 412 12.48 -2.01 7.28
C ASN A 412 11.57 -1.38 6.20
N PRO A 413 11.59 -1.80 4.92
CA PRO A 413 10.72 -1.23 3.89
C PRO A 413 9.22 -1.56 4.10
N ASN A 414 8.92 -2.55 4.95
CA ASN A 414 7.56 -3.00 5.26
C ASN A 414 7.02 -2.43 6.60
N SER A 415 7.81 -1.64 7.33
CA SER A 415 7.42 -1.07 8.64
C SER A 415 8.13 0.25 8.97
N THR A 416 7.44 1.14 9.67
CA THR A 416 8.02 2.38 10.23
C THR A 416 8.71 2.17 11.59
N GLY A 417 8.52 1.01 12.23
CA GLY A 417 9.11 0.71 13.53
C GLY A 417 10.63 0.56 13.50
N GLY A 418 11.29 0.92 14.62
CA GLY A 418 12.73 0.69 14.82
C GLY A 418 13.67 1.56 13.97
N ARG A 419 13.17 2.59 13.30
CA ARG A 419 13.99 3.49 12.48
C ARG A 419 14.87 4.40 13.34
N THR A 420 16.11 4.57 12.91
CA THR A 420 17.09 5.46 13.55
C THR A 420 16.90 6.89 13.05
N ALA A 421 17.06 7.87 13.95
CA ALA A 421 17.01 9.29 13.65
C ALA A 421 18.20 9.74 12.76
N GLY A 422 17.90 10.36 11.62
CA GLY A 422 18.86 10.85 10.64
C GLY A 422 18.79 12.35 10.34
N THR A 423 19.41 12.74 9.23
CA THR A 423 19.44 14.12 8.73
C THR A 423 18.25 14.40 7.81
N THR A 424 17.75 15.63 7.84
CA THR A 424 16.56 16.06 7.08
C THR A 424 16.91 17.08 6.01
N GLY A 425 16.26 17.01 4.85
CA GLY A 425 16.50 17.88 3.71
C GLY A 425 15.58 17.55 2.54
N SER A 426 15.53 18.44 1.55
CA SER A 426 14.74 18.23 0.33
C SER A 426 15.62 17.71 -0.80
N TYR A 427 15.01 17.01 -1.75
CA TYR A 427 15.72 16.39 -2.87
C TYR A 427 14.88 16.41 -4.15
N GLN A 428 15.55 16.17 -5.26
CA GLN A 428 14.96 15.86 -6.55
C GLN A 428 15.31 14.41 -6.87
N LEU A 429 14.32 13.59 -7.17
CA LEU A 429 14.47 12.21 -7.60
C LEU A 429 14.15 12.12 -9.08
N SER A 430 14.98 11.43 -9.85
CA SER A 430 14.75 11.08 -11.23
C SER A 430 14.78 9.56 -11.37
N ILE A 431 13.74 8.99 -11.97
CA ILE A 431 13.56 7.56 -12.22
C ILE A 431 13.30 7.39 -13.72
N SER A 432 14.04 6.52 -14.40
CA SER A 432 13.91 6.28 -15.84
C SER A 432 14.00 4.79 -16.15
N GLY A 433 13.14 4.28 -17.04
CA GLY A 433 13.42 3.03 -17.75
C GLY A 433 14.14 3.33 -19.06
N ASN A 434 15.31 2.75 -19.28
CA ASN A 434 15.90 2.72 -20.61
C ASN A 434 15.73 1.30 -21.14
N ASP A 435 14.96 1.15 -22.21
CA ASP A 435 15.03 -0.10 -22.95
C ASP A 435 16.40 -0.22 -23.62
N THR A 436 17.04 -1.37 -23.46
CA THR A 436 18.32 -1.69 -24.10
C THR A 436 18.14 -2.41 -25.44
N THR A 437 16.92 -2.81 -25.79
CA THR A 437 16.58 -3.27 -27.15
C THR A 437 16.35 -2.15 -28.15
N THR A 438 16.17 -0.89 -27.72
CA THR A 438 16.45 0.29 -28.56
C THR A 438 17.95 0.40 -28.81
N ARG A 439 18.46 -0.47 -29.70
CA ARG A 439 19.68 -0.17 -30.46
C ARG A 439 19.54 1.25 -30.96
N SER A 440 20.58 2.05 -30.75
CA SER A 440 20.61 3.41 -31.26
C SER A 440 20.47 3.36 -32.78
N PHE A 441 19.25 3.56 -33.27
CA PHE A 441 19.05 4.28 -34.52
C PHE A 441 19.52 5.71 -34.25
N LEU A 442 20.85 5.88 -34.17
CA LEU A 442 21.43 7.02 -34.86
C LEU A 442 20.81 6.96 -36.24
N LEU A 443 20.07 8.01 -36.59
CA LEU A 443 19.89 8.38 -37.97
C LEU A 443 21.30 8.65 -38.51
N ALA A 444 21.98 7.59 -38.94
CA ALA A 444 22.86 7.70 -40.08
C ALA A 444 21.98 8.32 -41.16
N SER A 445 22.14 9.63 -41.38
CA SER A 445 21.49 10.33 -42.48
C SER A 445 21.58 9.43 -43.71
N PRO A 446 20.47 9.17 -44.43
CA PRO A 446 20.51 8.25 -45.55
C PRO A 446 21.63 8.71 -46.46
N ALA A 447 22.68 7.87 -46.58
CA ALA A 447 23.69 8.06 -47.59
C ALA A 447 22.89 8.14 -48.89
N THR A 448 23.07 9.22 -49.65
CA THR A 448 22.21 9.49 -50.80
C THR A 448 22.44 8.40 -51.83
N ASP A 449 21.58 7.40 -51.83
CA ASP A 449 21.67 6.29 -52.76
C ASP A 449 21.26 6.80 -54.13
N LYS A 450 22.27 7.09 -54.96
CA LYS A 450 22.13 7.74 -56.28
C LYS A 450 21.72 6.74 -57.37
N THR A 451 21.03 5.66 -57.00
CA THR A 451 20.68 4.54 -57.88
C THR A 451 19.52 4.81 -58.83
N PHE A 452 18.80 5.94 -58.69
CA PHE A 452 17.69 6.31 -59.59
C PHE A 452 17.72 7.78 -60.01
N ARG A 453 17.40 8.04 -61.28
CA ARG A 453 17.14 9.39 -61.83
C ARG A 453 15.73 9.46 -62.38
N LYS A 454 15.20 10.69 -62.49
CA LYS A 454 13.97 10.96 -63.25
C LYS A 454 14.31 11.29 -64.69
N ASP A 455 13.52 10.75 -65.63
CA ASP A 455 13.55 11.20 -67.02
C ASP A 455 12.84 12.56 -67.21
N ILE A 456 12.85 13.06 -68.44
CA ILE A 456 12.23 14.34 -68.83
C ILE A 456 10.69 14.31 -68.64
N PHE A 457 10.09 13.12 -68.48
CA PHE A 457 8.67 12.90 -68.21
C PHE A 457 8.38 12.55 -66.73
N GLY A 458 9.37 12.64 -65.85
CA GLY A 458 9.24 12.47 -64.40
C GLY A 458 9.23 11.02 -63.88
N ARG A 459 9.42 10.00 -64.73
CA ARG A 459 9.46 8.58 -64.34
C ARG A 459 10.82 8.23 -63.74
N MET A 460 10.85 7.41 -62.69
CA MET A 460 12.10 6.91 -62.10
C MET A 460 12.67 5.76 -62.93
N ILE A 461 13.97 5.83 -63.22
CA ILE A 461 14.73 4.84 -63.98
C ILE A 461 16.05 4.58 -63.24
N PRO A 462 16.57 3.34 -63.18
CA PRO A 462 17.89 3.07 -62.62
C PRO A 462 18.98 3.93 -63.27
N ALA A 463 19.90 4.44 -62.45
CA ALA A 463 21.15 5.01 -62.93
C ALA A 463 22.14 3.88 -63.23
N LEU A 464 22.69 3.86 -64.45
CA LEU A 464 23.86 3.07 -64.83
C LEU A 464 25.13 3.62 -64.16
#